data_AF-A0A9W4LZ23-F1
#
_entry.id   AF-A0A9W4LZ23-F1
#
_cell.length_a   1.000
_cell.length_b   1.000
_cell.length_c   1.000
_cell.angle_alpha   90.00
_cell.angle_beta   90.00
_cell.angle_gamma   90.00
#
_symmetry.space_group_name_H-M   'P 1'
#
loop_
_entity.id
_entity.type
_entity.pdbx_description
1 polymer ?
#
loop_
_entity_poly.entity_id
_entity_poly.type
_entity_poly.pdbx_seq_one_letter_code
_entity_poly.pdbx_strand_id
1 'polypeptide(L)'
;MHGNSMFAPLSLEEIRFPDRRIAQPREKLPIVPVPADAPLLETYRHPKHGAPSKVWRYADALDQLMFAVARFDFLDGDGKPAKEILPLTFCDIGRGRRAWRAKGITGPRPLYRLPDITARAEAVLIVAEGEKSADAAAILFPDMVATTPPHGAKSPHKADWAPVAGRTVIIATDNDEAGQQFGDKVSELARAAGAKAILHLPPDRLGQWVWKDGERRDREGDLPKGWDIADALDEGWTVEAVAAMMADPAFLSPYSDAEEREALRRVEAGEPEEATRWPFRVTQTGVEKRIERADRETGIITIEWRWFCSPLQIAAETRSSEGEEWGRLLKITDRDARAKEWAMPMSMLAGDGTAYRERLLSLGLIMAPGKFARDALHEYISTARPGIKARCVARVGWHSRTFTFSNQTVEPSNG
;
A
#
# COMPACT_ATOMS: atom_id res chain seq x y z
N MET A 1 16.78 -52.91 -13.44
CA MET A 1 16.81 -51.48 -13.07
C MET A 1 17.23 -50.72 -14.33
N HIS A 2 16.30 -50.32 -15.21
CA HIS A 2 15.67 -49.00 -15.27
C HIS A 2 16.60 -47.84 -14.87
N GLY A 3 17.37 -47.33 -15.83
CA GLY A 3 17.99 -46.01 -15.80
C GLY A 3 17.29 -45.11 -16.80
N ASN A 4 16.34 -44.29 -16.33
CA ASN A 4 15.69 -43.24 -17.10
C ASN A 4 16.69 -42.09 -17.34
N SER A 5 17.16 -41.93 -18.57
CA SER A 5 17.76 -40.68 -19.03
C SER A 5 16.64 -39.76 -19.52
N MET A 6 16.54 -38.56 -18.96
CA MET A 6 15.42 -37.63 -19.15
C MET A 6 15.50 -36.79 -20.44
N PHE A 7 16.46 -37.06 -21.33
CA PHE A 7 16.63 -36.30 -22.57
C PHE A 7 17.07 -37.21 -23.72
N ALA A 8 16.19 -37.42 -24.70
CA ALA A 8 16.52 -38.01 -25.99
C ALA A 8 16.67 -36.88 -27.04
N PRO A 9 17.69 -36.89 -27.91
CA PRO A 9 17.80 -35.91 -28.99
C PRO A 9 16.71 -36.14 -30.05
N LEU A 10 16.14 -35.05 -30.57
CA LEU A 10 15.09 -35.09 -31.59
C LEU A 10 15.59 -35.77 -32.88
N SER A 11 14.69 -36.54 -33.51
CA SER A 11 14.95 -37.22 -34.77
C SER A 11 15.04 -36.24 -35.96
N LEU A 12 15.73 -36.62 -37.04
CA LEU A 12 15.80 -35.81 -38.27
C LEU A 12 14.44 -35.59 -38.95
N GLU A 13 13.42 -36.40 -38.62
CA GLU A 13 12.04 -36.19 -39.06
C GLU A 13 11.32 -35.13 -38.22
N GLU A 14 11.56 -35.04 -36.91
CA GLU A 14 11.05 -33.96 -36.06
C GLU A 14 11.64 -32.59 -36.43
N ILE A 15 12.84 -32.58 -37.01
CA ILE A 15 13.49 -31.37 -37.53
C ILE A 15 12.86 -30.89 -38.87
N ARG A 16 12.04 -31.71 -39.54
CA ARG A 16 11.61 -31.49 -40.94
C ARG A 16 10.16 -31.06 -41.16
N PHE A 17 9.36 -30.82 -40.12
CA PHE A 17 8.04 -30.21 -40.33
C PHE A 17 8.15 -28.68 -40.31
N PRO A 18 7.83 -27.97 -41.41
CA PRO A 18 7.56 -26.55 -41.32
C PRO A 18 6.30 -26.41 -40.49
N ASP A 19 6.49 -25.87 -39.29
CA ASP A 19 5.45 -25.44 -38.37
C ASP A 19 4.29 -24.84 -39.19
N ARG A 20 3.16 -25.54 -39.24
CA ARG A 20 1.91 -24.96 -39.72
C ARG A 20 1.66 -23.83 -38.74
N ARG A 21 2.08 -22.61 -39.12
CA ARG A 21 1.79 -21.39 -38.37
C ARG A 21 0.28 -21.34 -38.16
N ILE A 22 -0.17 -21.85 -37.03
CA ILE A 22 -1.41 -21.41 -36.40
C ILE A 22 -1.20 -19.92 -36.33
N ALA A 23 -1.97 -19.15 -37.12
CA ALA A 23 -1.87 -17.71 -37.12
C ALA A 23 -2.02 -17.27 -35.66
N GLN A 24 -0.93 -16.80 -35.06
CA GLN A 24 -0.99 -16.26 -33.70
C GLN A 24 -2.12 -15.23 -33.69
N PRO A 25 -2.98 -15.20 -32.66
CA PRO A 25 -4.02 -14.20 -32.56
C PRO A 25 -3.37 -12.84 -32.76
N ARG A 26 -3.75 -12.14 -33.84
CA ARG A 26 -3.13 -10.86 -34.18
C ARG A 26 -3.20 -9.95 -32.97
N GLU A 27 -2.03 -9.58 -32.47
CA GLU A 27 -1.94 -8.84 -31.23
C GLU A 27 -2.59 -7.46 -31.44
N LYS A 28 -3.57 -7.13 -30.59
CA LYS A 28 -4.18 -5.80 -30.56
C LYS A 28 -3.15 -4.87 -29.93
N LEU A 29 -2.60 -3.94 -30.70
CA LEU A 29 -1.54 -3.03 -30.25
C LEU A 29 -2.16 -1.68 -29.85
N PRO A 30 -2.06 -1.25 -28.58
CA PRO A 30 -2.49 0.08 -28.15
C PRO A 30 -1.83 1.21 -28.95
N ILE A 31 -2.62 2.22 -29.31
CA ILE A 31 -2.14 3.48 -29.89
C ILE A 31 -2.37 4.56 -28.82
N VAL A 32 -1.27 5.05 -28.26
CA VAL A 32 -1.27 5.97 -27.11
C VAL A 32 -0.21 7.06 -27.36
N PRO A 33 -0.54 8.37 -27.27
CA PRO A 33 -1.88 8.91 -27.05
C PRO A 33 -2.84 8.57 -28.20
N VAL A 34 -4.14 8.63 -27.91
CA VAL A 34 -5.22 8.41 -28.88
C VAL A 34 -5.18 9.54 -29.92
N PRO A 35 -5.08 9.22 -31.22
CA PRO A 35 -5.07 10.22 -32.28
C PRO A 35 -6.37 11.03 -32.34
N ALA A 36 -6.29 12.29 -32.77
CA ALA A 36 -7.45 13.17 -32.93
C ALA A 36 -8.46 12.67 -33.99
N ASP A 37 -8.01 11.82 -34.93
CA ASP A 37 -8.87 11.19 -35.94
C ASP A 37 -9.56 9.89 -35.46
N ALA A 38 -9.35 9.49 -34.21
CA ALA A 38 -10.03 8.34 -33.64
C ALA A 38 -11.55 8.63 -33.50
N PRO A 39 -12.42 7.62 -33.75
CA PRO A 39 -13.85 7.76 -33.48
C PRO A 39 -14.10 8.14 -32.01
N LEU A 40 -15.17 8.88 -31.74
CA LEU A 40 -15.57 9.24 -30.38
C LEU A 40 -15.80 7.99 -29.51
N LEU A 41 -15.43 8.05 -28.23
CA LEU A 41 -15.55 6.92 -27.29
C LEU A 41 -17.00 6.42 -27.18
N GLU A 42 -17.96 7.33 -27.27
CA GLU A 42 -19.40 7.08 -27.18
C GLU A 42 -19.93 6.23 -28.35
N THR A 43 -19.15 6.09 -29.43
CA THR A 43 -19.48 5.20 -30.56
C THR A 43 -19.15 3.73 -30.29
N TYR A 44 -18.36 3.43 -29.25
CA TYR A 44 -18.02 2.06 -28.89
C TYR A 44 -19.26 1.27 -28.46
N ARG A 45 -19.34 0.02 -28.92
CA ARG A 45 -20.36 -0.95 -28.51
C ARG A 45 -19.67 -2.25 -28.10
N HIS A 46 -19.89 -2.68 -26.86
CA HIS A 46 -19.43 -3.97 -26.38
C HIS A 46 -20.27 -5.10 -27.00
N PRO A 47 -19.66 -6.19 -27.51
CA PRO A 47 -20.41 -7.27 -28.18
C PRO A 47 -21.50 -7.91 -27.31
N LYS A 48 -21.30 -7.95 -25.99
CA LYS A 48 -22.25 -8.56 -25.04
C LYS A 48 -23.15 -7.55 -24.34
N HIS A 49 -22.64 -6.33 -24.09
CA HIS A 49 -23.26 -5.37 -23.18
C HIS A 49 -23.78 -4.10 -23.88
N GLY A 50 -23.56 -3.96 -25.19
CA GLY A 50 -24.05 -2.82 -25.95
C GLY A 50 -23.30 -1.53 -25.63
N ALA A 51 -24.03 -0.42 -25.48
CA ALA A 51 -23.43 0.88 -25.18
C ALA A 51 -22.98 0.98 -23.72
N PRO A 52 -21.89 1.68 -23.42
CA PRO A 52 -21.50 1.94 -22.03
C PRO A 52 -22.49 2.90 -21.36
N SER A 53 -22.80 2.66 -20.09
CA SER A 53 -23.60 3.58 -19.26
C SER A 53 -22.82 4.85 -18.89
N LYS A 54 -21.50 4.73 -18.73
CA LYS A 54 -20.59 5.82 -18.38
C LYS A 54 -19.19 5.54 -18.91
N VAL A 55 -18.48 6.59 -19.30
CA VAL A 55 -17.09 6.52 -19.77
C VAL A 55 -16.27 7.60 -19.07
N TRP A 56 -15.13 7.21 -18.52
CA TRP A 56 -14.16 8.11 -17.88
C TRP A 56 -12.88 8.16 -18.68
N ARG A 57 -12.44 9.37 -19.01
CA ARG A 57 -11.25 9.61 -19.82
C ARG A 57 -10.02 9.67 -18.91
N TYR A 58 -8.99 8.93 -19.29
CA TYR A 58 -7.67 9.01 -18.67
C TYR A 58 -6.73 9.71 -19.65
N ALA A 59 -6.28 10.90 -19.29
CA ALA A 59 -5.39 11.73 -20.09
C ALA A 59 -4.01 11.85 -19.42
N ASP A 60 -3.01 12.24 -20.21
CA ASP A 60 -1.71 12.64 -19.67
C ASP A 60 -1.75 14.07 -19.11
N ALA A 61 -0.60 14.60 -18.68
CA ALA A 61 -0.48 15.95 -18.14
C ALA A 61 -0.74 17.06 -19.19
N LEU A 62 -0.72 16.74 -20.49
CA LEU A 62 -1.00 17.66 -21.60
C LEU A 62 -2.46 17.53 -22.09
N ASP A 63 -3.31 16.83 -21.33
CA ASP A 63 -4.71 16.52 -21.67
C ASP A 63 -4.87 15.68 -22.97
N GLN A 64 -3.83 14.93 -23.35
CA GLN A 64 -3.92 13.97 -24.43
C GLN A 64 -4.57 12.68 -23.93
N LEU A 65 -5.64 12.24 -24.60
CA LEU A 65 -6.35 11.03 -24.21
C LEU A 65 -5.45 9.80 -24.34
N MET A 66 -5.22 9.08 -23.24
CA MET A 66 -4.38 7.88 -23.22
C MET A 66 -5.23 6.62 -23.40
N PHE A 67 -6.29 6.51 -22.62
CA PHE A 67 -7.31 5.45 -22.70
C PHE A 67 -8.57 5.93 -21.96
N ALA A 68 -9.59 5.09 -21.91
CA ALA A 68 -10.77 5.33 -21.09
C ALA A 68 -11.14 4.11 -20.27
N VAL A 69 -11.95 4.30 -19.24
CA VAL A 69 -12.62 3.22 -18.51
C VAL A 69 -14.11 3.35 -18.79
N ALA A 70 -14.75 2.25 -19.18
CA ALA A 70 -16.16 2.21 -19.50
C ALA A 70 -16.90 1.27 -18.55
N ARG A 71 -18.04 1.75 -18.04
CA ARG A 71 -18.98 0.98 -17.24
C ARG A 71 -20.14 0.53 -18.10
N PHE A 72 -20.55 -0.72 -17.90
CA PHE A 72 -21.73 -1.33 -18.49
C PHE A 72 -22.62 -1.84 -17.36
N ASP A 73 -23.82 -1.31 -17.24
CA ASP A 73 -24.85 -1.83 -16.33
C ASP A 73 -25.80 -2.73 -17.12
N PHE A 74 -26.13 -3.90 -16.56
CA PHE A 74 -27.01 -4.88 -17.18
C PHE A 74 -27.72 -5.72 -16.12
N LEU A 75 -28.71 -6.51 -16.52
CA LEU A 75 -29.29 -7.53 -15.66
C LEU A 75 -28.57 -8.86 -15.90
N ASP A 76 -28.21 -9.57 -14.82
CA ASP A 76 -27.63 -10.90 -14.92
C ASP A 76 -28.68 -11.96 -15.34
N GLY A 77 -28.27 -13.24 -15.37
CA GLY A 77 -29.15 -14.34 -15.77
C GLY A 77 -30.38 -14.52 -14.88
N ASP A 78 -30.34 -13.99 -13.64
CA ASP A 78 -31.44 -14.05 -12.67
C ASP A 78 -32.26 -12.75 -12.64
N GLY A 79 -31.99 -11.81 -13.55
CA GLY A 79 -32.65 -10.50 -13.61
C GLY A 79 -32.17 -9.51 -12.55
N LYS A 80 -31.05 -9.76 -11.86
CA LYS A 80 -30.49 -8.85 -10.85
C LYS A 80 -29.56 -7.82 -11.48
N PRO A 81 -29.50 -6.59 -10.97
CA PRO A 81 -28.55 -5.59 -11.44
C PRO A 81 -27.10 -6.07 -11.28
N ALA A 82 -26.34 -5.99 -12.36
CA ALA A 82 -24.93 -6.32 -12.43
C ALA A 82 -24.17 -5.24 -13.23
N LYS A 83 -22.85 -5.20 -13.05
CA LYS A 83 -21.98 -4.23 -13.74
C LYS A 83 -20.70 -4.89 -14.23
N GLU A 84 -20.19 -4.42 -15.37
CA GLU A 84 -18.83 -4.71 -15.83
C GLU A 84 -18.10 -3.39 -16.11
N ILE A 85 -16.84 -3.31 -15.69
CA ILE A 85 -15.99 -2.14 -15.86
C ILE A 85 -14.77 -2.57 -16.66
N LEU A 86 -14.59 -1.99 -17.86
CA LEU A 86 -13.58 -2.41 -18.82
C LEU A 86 -12.73 -1.22 -19.30
N PRO A 87 -11.42 -1.42 -19.51
CA PRO A 87 -10.58 -0.41 -20.14
C PRO A 87 -10.86 -0.37 -21.64
N LEU A 88 -11.08 0.81 -22.20
CA LEU A 88 -11.18 1.06 -23.63
C LEU A 88 -9.93 1.75 -24.14
N THR A 89 -9.24 1.08 -25.05
CA THR A 89 -8.02 1.60 -25.69
C THR A 89 -8.17 1.56 -27.20
N PHE A 90 -7.76 2.63 -27.88
CA PHE A 90 -7.71 2.65 -29.34
C PHE A 90 -6.53 1.79 -29.80
N CYS A 91 -6.79 0.80 -30.63
CA CYS A 91 -5.78 -0.19 -31.02
C CYS A 91 -5.63 -0.27 -32.53
N ASP A 92 -4.41 -0.54 -33.00
CA ASP A 92 -4.19 -1.18 -34.30
C ASP A 92 -4.65 -2.64 -34.19
N ILE A 93 -5.55 -3.04 -35.08
CA ILE A 93 -6.10 -4.41 -35.16
C ILE A 93 -5.64 -5.13 -36.45
N GLY A 94 -4.64 -4.58 -37.12
CA GLY A 94 -4.00 -5.09 -38.31
C GLY A 94 -4.71 -4.73 -39.62
N ARG A 95 -3.93 -4.80 -40.71
CA ARG A 95 -4.35 -4.47 -42.09
C ARG A 95 -4.84 -3.02 -42.24
N GLY A 96 -4.16 -2.08 -41.59
CA GLY A 96 -4.50 -0.65 -41.63
C GLY A 96 -5.81 -0.29 -40.92
N ARG A 97 -6.39 -1.22 -40.15
CA ARG A 97 -7.62 -0.97 -39.39
C ARG A 97 -7.27 -0.61 -37.95
N ARG A 98 -7.92 0.43 -37.45
CA ARG A 98 -7.82 0.90 -36.07
C ARG A 98 -9.20 0.92 -35.43
N ALA A 99 -9.32 0.53 -34.16
CA ALA A 99 -10.59 0.53 -33.46
C ALA A 99 -10.43 0.49 -31.94
N TRP A 100 -11.44 0.99 -31.24
CA TRP A 100 -11.58 0.83 -29.79
C TRP A 100 -11.70 -0.65 -29.39
N ARG A 101 -10.96 -1.06 -28.37
CA ARG A 101 -10.99 -2.42 -27.83
C ARG A 101 -11.00 -2.41 -26.31
N ALA A 102 -11.73 -3.35 -25.73
CA ALA A 102 -11.63 -3.72 -24.33
C ALA A 102 -10.22 -4.32 -24.06
N LYS A 103 -9.24 -3.46 -23.79
CA LYS A 103 -7.83 -3.81 -23.58
C LYS A 103 -7.19 -2.69 -22.76
N GLY A 104 -6.41 -3.06 -21.74
CA GLY A 104 -5.61 -2.08 -21.00
C GLY A 104 -4.29 -1.74 -21.70
N ILE A 105 -3.75 -0.57 -21.40
CA ILE A 105 -2.39 -0.19 -21.80
C ILE A 105 -1.34 -0.77 -20.85
N THR A 106 -0.10 -0.85 -21.32
CA THR A 106 1.08 -1.14 -20.50
C THR A 106 1.30 0.00 -19.49
N GLY A 107 1.78 -0.34 -18.29
CA GLY A 107 2.01 0.64 -17.24
C GLY A 107 3.33 1.41 -17.37
N PRO A 108 3.52 2.46 -16.57
CA PRO A 108 2.55 2.97 -15.59
C PRO A 108 1.42 3.77 -16.26
N ARG A 109 0.22 3.75 -15.65
CA ARG A 109 -0.99 4.37 -16.20
C ARG A 109 -1.27 5.69 -15.48
N PRO A 110 -1.72 6.76 -16.16
CA PRO A 110 -2.11 7.99 -15.49
C PRO A 110 -3.23 7.74 -14.46
N LEU A 111 -3.23 8.54 -13.40
CA LEU A 111 -4.36 8.67 -12.48
C LEU A 111 -5.54 9.37 -13.19
N TYR A 112 -6.76 9.10 -12.75
CA TYR A 112 -7.94 9.81 -13.26
C TYR A 112 -7.80 11.32 -12.95
N ARG A 113 -8.22 12.20 -13.86
CA ARG A 113 -8.08 13.66 -13.70
C ARG A 113 -6.63 14.16 -13.54
N LEU A 114 -5.65 13.46 -14.12
CA LEU A 114 -4.25 13.90 -14.12
C LEU A 114 -4.01 15.35 -14.62
N PRO A 115 -4.72 15.87 -15.65
CA PRO A 115 -4.64 17.29 -16.00
C PRO A 115 -4.95 18.22 -14.81
N ASP A 116 -6.02 17.95 -14.05
CA ASP A 116 -6.41 18.74 -12.88
C ASP A 116 -5.36 18.64 -11.77
N ILE A 117 -4.82 17.43 -11.53
CA ILE A 117 -3.73 17.19 -10.55
C ILE A 117 -2.51 18.04 -10.92
N THR A 118 -2.20 18.14 -12.21
CA THR A 118 -1.04 18.90 -12.71
C THR A 118 -1.29 20.40 -12.63
N ALA A 119 -2.48 20.85 -13.02
CA ALA A 119 -2.86 22.27 -12.99
C ALA A 119 -2.93 22.84 -11.56
N ARG A 120 -3.28 22.00 -10.57
CA ARG A 120 -3.39 22.37 -9.15
C ARG A 120 -2.29 21.69 -8.34
N ALA A 121 -1.04 22.13 -8.56
CA ALA A 121 0.17 21.48 -8.03
C ALA A 121 0.19 21.32 -6.49
N GLU A 122 -0.40 22.26 -5.75
CA GLU A 122 -0.41 22.25 -4.28
C GLU A 122 -1.71 21.72 -3.67
N ALA A 123 -2.69 21.33 -4.49
CA ALA A 123 -3.97 20.87 -3.98
C ALA A 123 -3.83 19.52 -3.25
N VAL A 124 -4.61 19.39 -2.17
CA VAL A 124 -4.85 18.10 -1.52
C VAL A 124 -5.51 17.16 -2.53
N LEU A 125 -5.03 15.92 -2.57
CA LEU A 125 -5.60 14.89 -3.44
C LEU A 125 -6.55 14.02 -2.62
N ILE A 126 -7.76 13.79 -3.11
CA ILE A 126 -8.67 12.79 -2.54
C ILE A 126 -8.75 11.59 -3.49
N VAL A 127 -8.32 10.43 -3.05
CA VAL A 127 -8.25 9.20 -3.83
C VAL A 127 -9.41 8.29 -3.42
N ALA A 128 -10.37 8.09 -4.31
CA ALA A 128 -11.50 7.18 -4.10
C ALA A 128 -11.25 5.83 -4.80
N GLU A 129 -12.00 4.78 -4.40
CA GLU A 129 -11.82 3.43 -4.96
C GLU A 129 -12.12 3.36 -6.46
N GLY A 130 -13.15 4.05 -6.94
CA GLY A 130 -13.57 4.02 -8.34
C GLY A 130 -13.90 5.39 -8.92
N GLU A 131 -14.11 5.43 -10.24
CA GLU A 131 -14.31 6.70 -10.95
C GLU A 131 -15.65 7.38 -10.60
N LYS A 132 -16.71 6.61 -10.28
CA LYS A 132 -18.01 7.16 -9.82
C LYS A 132 -17.81 7.92 -8.50
N SER A 133 -17.14 7.29 -7.55
CA SER A 133 -16.87 7.82 -6.21
C SER A 133 -15.90 9.01 -6.29
N ALA A 134 -14.92 8.97 -7.22
CA ALA A 134 -14.04 10.11 -7.50
C ALA A 134 -14.79 11.30 -8.13
N ASP A 135 -15.76 11.05 -9.02
CA ASP A 135 -16.62 12.12 -9.56
C ASP A 135 -17.49 12.74 -8.46
N ALA A 136 -18.05 11.94 -7.56
CA ALA A 136 -18.81 12.45 -6.41
C ALA A 136 -17.93 13.25 -5.44
N ALA A 137 -16.71 12.75 -5.16
CA ALA A 137 -15.74 13.47 -4.35
C ALA A 137 -15.32 14.81 -4.99
N ALA A 138 -15.20 14.88 -6.32
CA ALA A 138 -14.91 16.15 -7.00
C ALA A 138 -16.02 17.20 -6.83
N ILE A 139 -17.27 16.77 -6.67
CA ILE A 139 -18.40 17.64 -6.38
C ILE A 139 -18.37 18.10 -4.93
N LEU A 140 -18.22 17.16 -4.00
CA LEU A 140 -18.28 17.43 -2.55
C LEU A 140 -17.05 18.17 -1.99
N PHE A 141 -15.89 18.01 -2.62
CA PHE A 141 -14.61 18.59 -2.19
C PHE A 141 -13.99 19.46 -3.30
N PRO A 142 -14.61 20.58 -3.70
CA PRO A 142 -14.17 21.38 -4.85
C PRO A 142 -12.77 22.00 -4.67
N ASP A 143 -12.35 22.24 -3.42
CA ASP A 143 -11.04 22.77 -3.07
C ASP A 143 -9.91 21.72 -3.13
N MET A 144 -10.27 20.46 -3.34
CA MET A 144 -9.35 19.34 -3.53
C MET A 144 -9.38 18.86 -4.98
N VAL A 145 -8.46 17.97 -5.35
CA VAL A 145 -8.53 17.25 -6.62
C VAL A 145 -8.84 15.79 -6.34
N ALA A 146 -10.05 15.38 -6.73
CA ALA A 146 -10.46 13.99 -6.63
C ALA A 146 -9.87 13.14 -7.77
N THR A 147 -9.46 11.93 -7.46
CA THR A 147 -8.83 11.01 -8.40
C THR A 147 -9.03 9.55 -7.99
N THR A 148 -8.64 8.63 -8.87
CA THR A 148 -8.59 7.18 -8.62
C THR A 148 -7.61 6.53 -9.61
N PRO A 149 -6.92 5.43 -9.24
CA PRO A 149 -6.19 4.62 -10.21
C PRO A 149 -7.15 3.83 -11.11
N PRO A 150 -6.79 3.56 -12.37
CA PRO A 150 -7.65 2.80 -13.27
C PRO A 150 -7.88 1.37 -12.77
N HIS A 151 -9.15 0.94 -12.79
CA HIS A 151 -9.65 -0.35 -12.28
C HIS A 151 -9.65 -0.49 -10.75
N GLY A 152 -9.58 0.62 -10.01
CA GLY A 152 -9.76 0.65 -8.55
C GLY A 152 -8.93 -0.38 -7.79
N ALA A 153 -9.57 -1.07 -6.83
CA ALA A 153 -8.96 -2.08 -5.94
C ALA A 153 -8.14 -3.17 -6.63
N LYS A 154 -8.44 -3.51 -7.90
CA LYS A 154 -7.80 -4.65 -8.58
C LYS A 154 -6.36 -4.38 -9.01
N SER A 155 -6.00 -3.14 -9.31
CA SER A 155 -4.65 -2.84 -9.79
C SER A 155 -4.12 -1.42 -9.51
N PRO A 156 -4.16 -0.91 -8.26
CA PRO A 156 -3.57 0.39 -7.93
C PRO A 156 -2.07 0.49 -8.29
N HIS A 157 -1.34 -0.62 -8.16
CA HIS A 157 0.10 -0.73 -8.46
C HIS A 157 0.47 -0.54 -9.94
N LYS A 158 -0.52 -0.50 -10.86
CA LYS A 158 -0.28 -0.23 -12.28
C LYS A 158 -0.36 1.25 -12.63
N ALA A 159 -0.81 2.09 -11.71
CA ALA A 159 -0.88 3.53 -11.89
C ALA A 159 0.48 4.20 -11.63
N ASP A 160 0.68 5.36 -12.23
CA ASP A 160 1.77 6.27 -11.90
C ASP A 160 1.40 7.10 -10.67
N TRP A 161 2.13 6.91 -9.58
CA TRP A 161 1.93 7.63 -8.32
C TRP A 161 2.86 8.83 -8.17
N ALA A 162 3.79 9.08 -9.10
CA ALA A 162 4.66 10.24 -9.04
C ALA A 162 3.94 11.59 -8.81
N PRO A 163 2.72 11.82 -9.36
CA PRO A 163 1.99 13.08 -9.12
C PRO A 163 1.61 13.36 -7.66
N VAL A 164 1.63 12.36 -6.76
CA VAL A 164 1.28 12.55 -5.34
C VAL A 164 2.44 13.05 -4.48
N ALA A 165 3.68 13.07 -5.03
CA ALA A 165 4.88 13.44 -4.30
C ALA A 165 4.76 14.84 -3.68
N GLY A 166 5.12 14.98 -2.40
CA GLY A 166 5.07 16.24 -1.65
C GLY A 166 3.66 16.71 -1.24
N ARG A 167 2.60 16.00 -1.62
CA ARG A 167 1.22 16.41 -1.35
C ARG A 167 0.59 15.67 -0.17
N THR A 168 -0.46 16.26 0.39
CA THR A 168 -1.37 15.54 1.29
C THR A 168 -2.34 14.71 0.45
N VAL A 169 -2.45 13.41 0.78
CA VAL A 169 -3.37 12.47 0.13
C VAL A 169 -4.42 12.05 1.14
N ILE A 170 -5.69 12.26 0.83
CA ILE A 170 -6.84 11.71 1.56
C ILE A 170 -7.29 10.46 0.82
N ILE A 171 -7.35 9.33 1.51
CA ILE A 171 -7.87 8.09 0.97
C ILE A 171 -9.32 7.98 1.41
N ALA A 172 -10.24 7.85 0.46
CA ALA A 172 -11.64 7.55 0.70
C ALA A 172 -11.91 6.10 0.34
N THR A 173 -12.37 5.31 1.30
CA THR A 173 -12.60 3.88 1.14
C THR A 173 -14.09 3.57 1.08
N ASP A 174 -14.46 2.52 0.36
CA ASP A 174 -15.80 1.95 0.42
C ASP A 174 -16.00 1.21 1.76
N ASN A 175 -17.25 1.07 2.21
CA ASN A 175 -17.58 0.41 3.47
C ASN A 175 -17.57 -1.12 3.34
N ASP A 176 -16.41 -1.70 3.01
CA ASP A 176 -16.18 -3.13 3.06
C ASP A 176 -14.68 -3.51 3.12
N GLU A 177 -14.42 -4.81 3.17
CA GLU A 177 -13.08 -5.39 3.19
C GLU A 177 -12.26 -5.03 1.94
N ALA A 178 -12.90 -4.92 0.76
CA ALA A 178 -12.21 -4.58 -0.48
C ALA A 178 -11.78 -3.10 -0.48
N GLY A 179 -12.62 -2.20 0.03
CA GLY A 179 -12.30 -0.80 0.26
C GLY A 179 -11.15 -0.62 1.23
N GLN A 180 -11.10 -1.42 2.30
CA GLN A 180 -9.95 -1.42 3.22
C GLN A 180 -8.65 -1.87 2.54
N GLN A 181 -8.69 -2.97 1.76
CA GLN A 181 -7.53 -3.47 1.02
C GLN A 181 -7.05 -2.47 -0.05
N PHE A 182 -7.99 -1.78 -0.71
CA PHE A 182 -7.68 -0.68 -1.63
C PHE A 182 -6.95 0.43 -0.90
N GLY A 183 -7.48 0.90 0.22
CA GLY A 183 -6.88 1.98 0.99
C GLY A 183 -5.48 1.62 1.50
N ASP A 184 -5.28 0.40 1.99
CA ASP A 184 -3.96 -0.09 2.43
C ASP A 184 -2.95 -0.03 1.27
N LYS A 185 -3.38 -0.47 0.08
CA LYS A 185 -2.50 -0.48 -1.08
C LYS A 185 -2.20 0.93 -1.60
N VAL A 186 -3.18 1.83 -1.59
CA VAL A 186 -2.98 3.24 -1.96
C VAL A 186 -2.06 3.94 -0.97
N SER A 187 -2.22 3.69 0.33
CA SER A 187 -1.35 4.24 1.37
C SER A 187 0.10 3.82 1.15
N GLU A 188 0.36 2.53 0.92
CA GLU A 188 1.70 2.02 0.59
C GLU A 188 2.31 2.73 -0.64
N LEU A 189 1.56 2.83 -1.74
CA LEU A 189 2.02 3.40 -3.00
C LEU A 189 2.26 4.92 -2.89
N ALA A 190 1.37 5.64 -2.20
CA ALA A 190 1.51 7.07 -1.98
C ALA A 190 2.70 7.39 -1.06
N ARG A 191 2.95 6.60 0.01
CA ARG A 191 4.16 6.75 0.83
C ARG A 191 5.42 6.50 0.01
N ALA A 192 5.44 5.44 -0.79
CA ALA A 192 6.57 5.11 -1.65
C ALA A 192 6.86 6.20 -2.70
N ALA A 193 5.81 6.88 -3.19
CA ALA A 193 5.92 8.01 -4.10
C ALA A 193 6.30 9.34 -3.41
N GLY A 194 6.40 9.37 -2.08
CA GLY A 194 6.82 10.56 -1.32
C GLY A 194 5.71 11.54 -0.98
N ALA A 195 4.47 11.07 -0.80
CA ALA A 195 3.39 11.89 -0.24
C ALA A 195 3.81 12.50 1.11
N LYS A 196 3.48 13.78 1.33
CA LYS A 196 3.81 14.54 2.55
C LYS A 196 3.01 14.04 3.76
N ALA A 197 1.75 13.71 3.55
CA ALA A 197 0.85 13.19 4.57
C ALA A 197 -0.20 12.30 3.92
N ILE A 198 -0.67 11.29 4.66
CA ILE A 198 -1.75 10.41 4.23
C ILE A 198 -2.82 10.39 5.30
N LEU A 199 -4.01 10.82 4.92
CA LEU A 199 -5.20 10.88 5.74
C LEU A 199 -6.23 9.88 5.23
N HIS A 200 -7.17 9.51 6.09
CA HIS A 200 -8.30 8.65 5.81
C HIS A 200 -9.57 9.46 5.99
N LEU A 201 -10.45 9.38 5.00
CA LEU A 201 -11.87 9.68 5.15
C LEU A 201 -12.61 8.35 5.26
N PRO A 202 -12.82 7.83 6.48
CA PRO A 202 -13.50 6.56 6.65
C PRO A 202 -14.99 6.69 6.30
N PRO A 203 -15.63 5.60 5.84
CA PRO A 203 -17.00 5.64 5.32
C PRO A 203 -18.01 6.19 6.33
N ASP A 204 -17.80 5.92 7.61
CA ASP A 204 -18.68 6.34 8.70
C ASP A 204 -18.74 7.88 8.87
N ARG A 205 -17.70 8.62 8.49
CA ARG A 205 -17.66 10.10 8.61
C ARG A 205 -18.68 10.80 7.72
N LEU A 206 -19.06 10.16 6.63
CA LEU A 206 -20.15 10.64 5.77
C LEU A 206 -21.38 9.72 5.89
N GLY A 207 -21.17 8.47 6.26
CA GLY A 207 -22.19 7.43 6.31
C GLY A 207 -23.04 7.43 7.58
N GLN A 208 -22.60 8.01 8.69
CA GLN A 208 -23.40 8.09 9.93
C GLN A 208 -24.65 8.95 9.78
N TRP A 209 -24.69 9.83 8.78
CA TRP A 209 -25.80 10.75 8.56
C TRP A 209 -26.36 10.68 7.14
N VAL A 210 -27.65 10.97 7.03
CA VAL A 210 -28.35 11.18 5.77
C VAL A 210 -28.88 12.61 5.77
N TRP A 211 -28.76 13.30 4.64
CA TRP A 211 -29.24 14.67 4.48
C TRP A 211 -30.56 14.66 3.71
N LYS A 212 -31.65 15.06 4.39
CA LYS A 212 -32.98 15.16 3.77
C LYS A 212 -33.52 16.56 3.98
N ASP A 213 -34.00 17.18 2.91
CA ASP A 213 -34.57 18.53 2.94
C ASP A 213 -33.62 19.59 3.54
N GLY A 214 -32.31 19.41 3.37
CA GLY A 214 -31.28 20.31 3.92
C GLY A 214 -30.95 20.09 5.40
N GLU A 215 -31.55 19.08 6.04
CA GLU A 215 -31.30 18.75 7.44
C GLU A 215 -30.54 17.43 7.59
N ARG A 216 -29.55 17.42 8.49
CA ARG A 216 -28.79 16.24 8.88
C ARG A 216 -29.64 15.36 9.80
N ARG A 217 -29.79 14.08 9.46
CA ARG A 217 -30.44 13.06 10.29
C ARG A 217 -29.50 11.89 10.50
N ASP A 218 -29.57 11.25 11.66
CA ASP A 218 -28.81 10.02 11.91
C ASP A 218 -29.30 8.90 10.98
N ARG A 219 -28.36 8.07 10.49
CA ARG A 219 -28.73 6.87 9.74
C ARG A 219 -29.44 5.89 10.66
N GLU A 220 -30.55 5.36 10.17
CA GLU A 220 -31.21 4.21 10.82
C GLU A 220 -30.49 2.92 10.45
N GLY A 221 -29.93 2.24 11.45
CA GLY A 221 -29.23 0.96 11.28
C GLY A 221 -27.78 1.10 10.82
N ASP A 222 -27.16 -0.04 10.51
CA ASP A 222 -25.76 -0.12 10.12
C ASP A 222 -25.51 0.51 8.75
N LEU A 223 -24.31 1.07 8.57
CA LEU A 223 -23.86 1.56 7.26
C LEU A 223 -23.84 0.39 6.26
N PRO A 224 -24.49 0.50 5.07
CA PRO A 224 -24.55 -0.60 4.13
C PRO A 224 -23.16 -1.04 3.65
N LYS A 225 -23.00 -2.34 3.39
CA LYS A 225 -21.77 -2.88 2.80
C LYS A 225 -21.56 -2.29 1.41
N GLY A 226 -20.34 -1.81 1.15
CA GLY A 226 -19.96 -1.19 -0.12
C GLY A 226 -20.49 0.24 -0.30
N TRP A 227 -20.99 0.86 0.77
CA TRP A 227 -21.35 2.27 0.79
C TRP A 227 -20.11 3.15 0.53
N ASP A 228 -20.23 4.16 -0.33
CA ASP A 228 -19.11 5.04 -0.71
C ASP A 228 -19.49 6.54 -0.77
N ILE A 229 -18.55 7.39 -1.19
CA ILE A 229 -18.79 8.84 -1.35
C ILE A 229 -19.90 9.16 -2.37
N ALA A 230 -20.09 8.33 -3.40
CA ALA A 230 -21.18 8.55 -4.34
C ALA A 230 -22.53 8.31 -3.67
N ASP A 231 -22.63 7.33 -2.78
CA ASP A 231 -23.82 7.14 -1.96
C ASP A 231 -24.07 8.33 -1.02
N ALA A 232 -23.01 8.91 -0.44
CA ALA A 232 -23.13 10.16 0.35
C ALA A 232 -23.78 11.29 -0.46
N LEU A 233 -23.32 11.50 -1.69
CA LEU A 233 -23.91 12.52 -2.57
C LEU A 233 -25.36 12.19 -2.92
N ASP A 234 -25.67 10.92 -3.23
CA ASP A 234 -27.03 10.44 -3.52
C ASP A 234 -27.96 10.58 -2.28
N GLU A 235 -27.39 10.55 -1.07
CA GLU A 235 -28.04 10.75 0.22
C GLU A 235 -28.08 12.22 0.69
N GLY A 236 -27.80 13.16 -0.22
CA GLY A 236 -28.06 14.59 -0.04
C GLY A 236 -26.93 15.40 0.58
N TRP A 237 -25.73 14.83 0.75
CA TRP A 237 -24.57 15.61 1.18
C TRP A 237 -24.28 16.74 0.19
N THR A 238 -23.97 17.93 0.71
CA THR A 238 -23.60 19.11 -0.08
C THR A 238 -22.17 19.57 0.24
N VAL A 239 -21.64 20.48 -0.59
CA VAL A 239 -20.34 21.11 -0.34
C VAL A 239 -20.32 21.82 1.01
N GLU A 240 -21.39 22.52 1.35
CA GLU A 240 -21.52 23.26 2.61
C GLU A 240 -21.57 22.32 3.81
N ALA A 241 -22.30 21.20 3.69
CA ALA A 241 -22.37 20.16 4.72
C ALA A 241 -21.01 19.53 4.98
N VAL A 242 -20.27 19.19 3.91
CA VAL A 242 -18.91 18.64 4.02
C VAL A 242 -17.94 19.68 4.60
N ALA A 243 -18.00 20.93 4.15
CA ALA A 243 -17.16 22.01 4.68
C ALA A 243 -17.40 22.26 6.18
N ALA A 244 -18.65 22.13 6.66
CA ALA A 244 -18.96 22.21 8.08
C ALA A 244 -18.31 21.05 8.88
N MET A 245 -18.27 19.84 8.33
CA MET A 245 -17.66 18.68 8.98
C MET A 245 -16.14 18.69 8.94
N MET A 246 -15.55 19.24 7.89
CA MET A 246 -14.11 19.48 7.77
C MET A 246 -13.53 20.35 8.91
N ALA A 247 -14.36 21.10 9.64
CA ALA A 247 -13.94 21.85 10.82
C ALA A 247 -13.68 20.96 12.05
N ASP A 248 -14.23 19.73 12.07
CA ASP A 248 -13.94 18.73 13.08
C ASP A 248 -12.60 18.03 12.73
N PRO A 249 -11.56 18.15 13.57
CA PRO A 249 -10.29 17.46 13.34
C PRO A 249 -10.42 15.94 13.27
N ALA A 250 -11.50 15.35 13.81
CA ALA A 250 -11.75 13.92 13.73
C ALA A 250 -12.33 13.49 12.37
N PHE A 251 -12.81 14.42 11.54
CA PHE A 251 -13.41 14.10 10.23
C PHE A 251 -12.40 13.45 9.27
N LEU A 252 -11.14 13.87 9.34
CA LEU A 252 -10.02 13.23 8.65
C LEU A 252 -9.01 12.74 9.68
N SER A 253 -8.74 11.44 9.70
CA SER A 253 -7.73 10.85 10.59
C SER A 253 -6.45 10.50 9.83
N PRO A 254 -5.29 10.40 10.50
CA PRO A 254 -4.12 9.76 9.88
C PRO A 254 -4.47 8.35 9.40
N TYR A 255 -4.03 7.99 8.20
CA TYR A 255 -4.28 6.64 7.69
C TYR A 255 -3.49 5.62 8.52
N SER A 256 -4.22 4.83 9.29
CA SER A 256 -3.68 3.82 10.20
C SER A 256 -3.43 2.52 9.44
N ASP A 257 -2.31 1.85 9.66
CA ASP A 257 -2.06 0.52 9.08
C ASP A 257 -2.84 -0.60 9.81
N ALA A 258 -2.71 -1.83 9.34
CA ALA A 258 -3.44 -2.97 9.90
C ALA A 258 -3.11 -3.22 11.38
N GLU A 259 -1.87 -3.00 11.81
CA GLU A 259 -1.46 -3.19 13.21
C GLU A 259 -2.03 -2.08 14.09
N GLU A 260 -1.95 -0.82 13.61
CA GLU A 260 -2.51 0.34 14.30
C GLU A 260 -4.04 0.25 14.44
N ARG A 261 -4.75 -0.19 13.38
CA ARG A 261 -6.20 -0.40 13.44
C ARG A 261 -6.60 -1.50 14.42
N GLU A 262 -5.86 -2.61 14.44
CA GLU A 262 -6.11 -3.68 15.40
C GLU A 262 -5.85 -3.21 16.84
N ALA A 263 -4.79 -2.43 17.05
CA ALA A 263 -4.52 -1.81 18.34
C ALA A 263 -5.66 -0.86 18.78
N LEU A 264 -6.15 -0.02 17.87
CA LEU A 264 -7.29 0.88 18.13
C LEU A 264 -8.57 0.10 18.48
N ARG A 265 -8.90 -0.95 17.71
CA ARG A 265 -10.07 -1.80 17.97
C ARG A 265 -10.02 -2.45 19.35
N ARG A 266 -8.85 -2.91 19.78
CA ARG A 266 -8.66 -3.48 21.12
C ARG A 266 -8.86 -2.45 22.21
N VAL A 267 -8.39 -1.23 22.00
CA VAL A 267 -8.62 -0.11 22.91
C VAL A 267 -10.11 0.23 23.00
N GLU A 268 -10.80 0.30 21.86
CA GLU A 268 -12.25 0.50 21.80
C GLU A 268 -13.03 -0.64 22.47
N ALA A 269 -12.52 -1.88 22.40
CA ALA A 269 -13.04 -3.03 23.11
C ALA A 269 -12.74 -3.02 24.63
N GLY A 270 -12.07 -1.98 25.14
CA GLY A 270 -11.78 -1.79 26.57
C GLY A 270 -10.43 -2.32 27.04
N GLU A 271 -9.54 -2.76 26.14
CA GLU A 271 -8.16 -3.08 26.51
C GLU A 271 -7.35 -1.79 26.77
N PRO A 272 -6.46 -1.75 27.78
CA PRO A 272 -5.63 -0.58 28.01
C PRO A 272 -4.75 -0.24 26.79
N GLU A 273 -4.71 1.02 26.35
CA GLU A 273 -3.89 1.46 25.20
C GLU A 273 -2.39 1.12 25.36
N GLU A 274 -1.90 1.12 26.60
CA GLU A 274 -0.53 0.69 26.89
C GLU A 274 -0.32 -0.81 26.71
N ALA A 275 -1.37 -1.64 26.72
CA ALA A 275 -1.33 -3.09 26.54
C ALA A 275 -1.27 -3.52 25.06
N THR A 276 -1.75 -2.68 24.14
CA THR A 276 -1.79 -3.00 22.70
C THR A 276 -0.48 -2.69 21.96
N ARG A 277 0.41 -1.88 22.54
CA ARG A 277 1.72 -1.55 21.95
C ARG A 277 2.74 -2.67 22.13
N TRP A 278 3.73 -2.72 21.23
CA TRP A 278 4.90 -3.61 21.34
C TRP A 278 5.48 -3.53 22.76
N PRO A 279 5.68 -4.66 23.47
CA PRO A 279 5.84 -4.67 24.93
C PRO A 279 7.25 -4.26 25.38
N PHE A 280 7.97 -3.50 24.55
CA PHE A 280 9.35 -3.08 24.79
C PHE A 280 9.51 -1.58 24.56
N ARG A 281 10.37 -0.96 25.36
CA ARG A 281 10.80 0.42 25.15
C ARG A 281 12.29 0.56 25.39
N VAL A 282 12.92 1.44 24.62
CA VAL A 282 14.32 1.84 24.81
C VAL A 282 14.31 3.20 25.52
N THR A 283 14.98 3.27 26.67
CA THR A 283 15.16 4.47 27.48
C THR A 283 16.63 4.88 27.47
N GLN A 284 16.97 6.00 28.13
CA GLN A 284 18.36 6.42 28.30
C GLN A 284 19.18 5.42 29.14
N THR A 285 18.54 4.66 30.02
CA THR A 285 19.20 3.71 30.95
C THR A 285 19.20 2.27 30.44
N GLY A 286 18.34 1.94 29.46
CA GLY A 286 18.39 0.65 28.80
C GLY A 286 17.11 0.24 28.10
N VAL A 287 16.92 -1.07 27.94
CA VAL A 287 15.71 -1.64 27.35
C VAL A 287 14.89 -2.31 28.46
N GLU A 288 13.60 -1.99 28.46
CA GLU A 288 12.64 -2.46 29.44
C GLU A 288 11.51 -3.22 28.74
N LYS A 289 11.05 -4.31 29.37
CA LYS A 289 9.88 -5.06 28.93
C LYS A 289 8.69 -4.76 29.85
N ARG A 290 7.52 -4.55 29.26
CA ARG A 290 6.25 -4.41 29.97
C ARG A 290 5.86 -5.74 30.62
N ILE A 291 5.56 -5.71 31.91
CA ILE A 291 5.06 -6.84 32.69
C ILE A 291 3.71 -6.47 33.25
N GLU A 292 2.69 -7.23 32.86
CA GLU A 292 1.33 -7.05 33.35
C GLU A 292 1.10 -8.01 34.52
N ARG A 293 0.59 -7.46 35.63
CA ARG A 293 0.12 -8.25 36.77
C ARG A 293 -1.33 -7.92 37.04
N ALA A 294 -2.19 -8.91 36.84
CA ALA A 294 -3.58 -8.84 37.26
C ALA A 294 -3.66 -9.11 38.78
N ASP A 295 -4.24 -8.16 39.50
CA ASP A 295 -4.68 -8.39 40.88
C ASP A 295 -5.82 -9.42 40.88
N ARG A 296 -5.66 -10.49 41.68
CA ARG A 296 -6.59 -11.62 41.71
C ARG A 296 -7.93 -11.31 42.40
N GLU A 297 -8.00 -10.26 43.19
CA GLU A 297 -9.20 -9.86 43.93
C GLU A 297 -9.93 -8.71 43.26
N THR A 298 -9.21 -7.73 42.72
CA THR A 298 -9.81 -6.52 42.11
C THR A 298 -9.90 -6.59 40.59
N GLY A 299 -9.19 -7.53 39.94
CA GLY A 299 -9.09 -7.61 38.48
C GLY A 299 -8.29 -6.47 37.84
N ILE A 300 -7.74 -5.56 38.65
CA ILE A 300 -6.97 -4.42 38.17
C ILE A 300 -5.63 -4.91 37.63
N ILE A 301 -5.35 -4.59 36.36
CA ILE A 301 -4.05 -4.87 35.74
C ILE A 301 -3.10 -3.72 36.09
N THR A 302 -2.01 -4.06 36.76
CA THR A 302 -0.90 -3.14 37.00
C THR A 302 0.21 -3.40 35.98
N ILE A 303 0.73 -2.32 35.41
CA ILE A 303 1.81 -2.36 34.42
C ILE A 303 3.12 -2.00 35.12
N GLU A 304 4.08 -2.92 35.10
CA GLU A 304 5.44 -2.73 35.60
C GLU A 304 6.44 -2.80 34.43
N TRP A 305 7.29 -1.80 34.28
CA TRP A 305 8.38 -1.83 33.30
C TRP A 305 9.62 -2.43 33.93
N ARG A 306 10.06 -3.58 33.42
CA ARG A 306 11.21 -4.30 33.97
C ARG A 306 12.39 -4.23 33.02
N TRP A 307 13.45 -3.57 33.49
CA TRP A 307 14.73 -3.45 32.79
C TRP A 307 15.41 -4.82 32.60
N PHE A 308 15.99 -5.05 31.42
CA PHE A 308 16.71 -6.30 31.14
C PHE A 308 18.05 -6.16 30.44
N CYS A 309 18.35 -5.02 29.78
CA CYS A 309 19.70 -4.74 29.28
C CYS A 309 19.97 -3.24 29.13
N SER A 310 21.24 -2.85 29.00
CA SER A 310 21.65 -1.48 28.66
C SER A 310 21.15 -1.09 27.26
N PRO A 311 21.21 0.20 26.87
CA PRO A 311 20.58 0.66 25.63
C PRO A 311 21.03 -0.15 24.40
N LEU A 312 20.04 -0.74 23.74
CA LEU A 312 20.19 -1.55 22.53
C LEU A 312 19.10 -1.11 21.56
N GLN A 313 19.49 -0.54 20.43
CA GLN A 313 18.56 -0.11 19.39
C GLN A 313 18.57 -1.10 18.22
N ILE A 314 17.39 -1.45 17.74
CA ILE A 314 17.21 -2.22 16.50
C ILE A 314 16.94 -1.24 15.38
N ALA A 315 17.97 -0.86 14.64
CA ALA A 315 17.92 0.27 13.71
C ALA A 315 17.37 -0.09 12.32
N ALA A 316 17.57 -1.32 11.86
CA ALA A 316 17.08 -1.77 10.56
C ALA A 316 16.96 -3.30 10.47
N GLU A 317 16.12 -3.79 9.56
CA GLU A 317 16.24 -5.15 9.05
C GLU A 317 17.39 -5.21 8.05
N THR A 318 18.20 -6.27 8.09
CA THR A 318 19.28 -6.46 7.13
C THR A 318 19.00 -7.67 6.24
N ARG A 319 19.48 -7.65 5.00
CA ARG A 319 19.45 -8.79 4.07
C ARG A 319 20.58 -8.70 3.04
N SER A 320 20.88 -9.82 2.37
CA SER A 320 21.80 -9.87 1.24
C SER A 320 21.21 -9.25 -0.03
N SER A 321 22.04 -9.09 -1.07
CA SER A 321 21.62 -8.65 -2.41
C SER A 321 20.56 -9.56 -3.03
N GLU A 322 20.65 -10.86 -2.75
CA GLU A 322 19.77 -11.92 -3.25
C GLU A 322 18.44 -11.97 -2.51
N GLY A 323 18.29 -11.21 -1.41
CA GLY A 323 17.09 -11.24 -0.57
C GLY A 323 17.09 -12.34 0.48
N GLU A 324 18.26 -12.92 0.75
CA GLU A 324 18.49 -13.97 1.74
C GLU A 324 19.26 -13.40 2.95
N GLU A 325 19.71 -14.25 3.87
CA GLU A 325 20.53 -13.87 5.04
C GLU A 325 19.93 -12.72 5.86
N TRP A 326 18.67 -12.87 6.25
CA TRP A 326 17.97 -11.84 7.02
C TRP A 326 18.59 -11.66 8.42
N GLY A 327 18.68 -10.40 8.84
CA GLY A 327 19.32 -9.99 10.09
C GLY A 327 18.68 -8.76 10.73
N ARG A 328 19.29 -8.29 11.81
CA ARG A 328 18.99 -7.03 12.49
C ARG A 328 20.26 -6.18 12.59
N LEU A 329 20.17 -4.91 12.20
CA LEU A 329 21.22 -3.94 12.51
C LEU A 329 21.02 -3.45 13.95
N LEU A 330 21.90 -3.89 14.84
CA LEU A 330 21.88 -3.56 16.25
C LEU A 330 22.84 -2.42 16.53
N LYS A 331 22.41 -1.39 17.27
CA LYS A 331 23.29 -0.33 17.81
C LYS A 331 23.37 -0.45 19.32
N ILE A 332 24.60 -0.53 19.83
CA ILE A 332 24.90 -0.70 21.25
C ILE A 332 25.75 0.48 21.70
N THR A 333 25.43 1.05 22.85
CA THR A 333 26.32 2.02 23.52
C THR A 333 27.07 1.29 24.62
N ASP A 334 28.40 1.25 24.53
CA ASP A 334 29.23 0.62 25.55
C ASP A 334 29.46 1.52 26.78
N ARG A 335 30.18 1.01 27.78
CA ARG A 335 30.47 1.73 29.04
C ARG A 335 31.32 2.98 28.86
N ASP A 336 32.05 3.09 27.74
CA ASP A 336 32.85 4.26 27.38
C ASP A 336 32.03 5.25 26.55
N ALA A 337 30.70 5.09 26.51
CA ALA A 337 29.76 5.86 25.69
C ALA A 337 30.05 5.79 24.18
N ARG A 338 30.75 4.74 23.71
CA ARG A 338 30.98 4.53 22.28
C ARG A 338 29.85 3.73 21.67
N ALA A 339 29.28 4.26 20.59
CA ALA A 339 28.31 3.55 19.78
C ALA A 339 29.02 2.49 18.91
N LYS A 340 28.47 1.27 18.91
CA LYS A 340 28.91 0.15 18.07
C LYS A 340 27.72 -0.37 17.29
N GLU A 341 27.96 -0.70 16.03
CA GLU A 341 26.94 -1.30 15.17
C GLU A 341 27.29 -2.74 14.85
N TRP A 342 26.28 -3.60 14.83
CA TRP A 342 26.44 -5.00 14.45
C TRP A 342 25.23 -5.49 13.66
N ALA A 343 25.48 -5.91 12.42
CA ALA A 343 24.51 -6.67 11.64
C ALA A 343 24.47 -8.10 12.16
N MET A 344 23.52 -8.38 13.05
CA MET A 344 23.29 -9.71 13.63
C MET A 344 22.45 -10.56 12.66
N PRO A 345 22.94 -11.73 12.21
CA PRO A 345 22.13 -12.66 11.44
C PRO A 345 21.00 -13.25 12.29
N MET A 346 19.77 -13.30 11.76
CA MET A 346 18.63 -13.91 12.46
C MET A 346 18.83 -15.41 12.67
N SER A 347 19.66 -16.07 11.85
CA SER A 347 20.03 -17.48 12.02
C SER A 347 20.67 -17.78 13.38
N MET A 348 21.30 -16.78 14.03
CA MET A 348 21.83 -16.93 15.39
C MET A 348 20.75 -17.12 16.47
N LEU A 349 19.48 -16.87 16.15
CA LEU A 349 18.34 -17.13 17.04
C LEU A 349 17.85 -18.59 16.99
N ALA A 350 18.33 -19.41 16.04
CA ALA A 350 17.86 -20.78 15.88
C ALA A 350 18.22 -21.71 17.06
N GLY A 351 19.29 -21.38 17.78
CA GLY A 351 19.75 -22.13 18.95
C GLY A 351 19.19 -21.60 20.28
N ASP A 352 19.89 -21.89 21.39
CA ASP A 352 19.58 -21.40 22.73
C ASP A 352 19.85 -19.90 22.94
N GLY A 353 20.35 -19.23 21.90
CA GLY A 353 20.72 -17.82 21.86
C GLY A 353 22.06 -17.47 22.51
N THR A 354 22.89 -18.46 22.85
CA THR A 354 24.18 -18.21 23.51
C THR A 354 25.13 -17.43 22.58
N ALA A 355 25.21 -17.82 21.31
CA ALA A 355 26.12 -17.20 20.33
C ALA A 355 25.92 -15.68 20.18
N TYR A 356 24.68 -15.21 20.02
CA TYR A 356 24.44 -13.77 19.85
C TYR A 356 24.62 -13.00 21.16
N ARG A 357 24.28 -13.61 22.31
CA ARG A 357 24.48 -12.98 23.62
C ARG A 357 25.96 -12.80 23.93
N GLU A 358 26.79 -13.80 23.68
CA GLU A 358 28.25 -13.69 23.81
C GLU A 358 28.79 -12.52 22.99
N ARG A 359 28.33 -12.39 21.74
CA ARG A 359 28.74 -11.29 20.88
C ARG A 359 28.29 -9.94 21.44
N LEU A 360 27.03 -9.80 21.85
CA LEU A 360 26.52 -8.55 22.44
C LEU A 360 27.28 -8.16 23.72
N LEU A 361 27.55 -9.13 24.61
CA LEU A 361 28.36 -8.92 25.81
C LEU A 361 29.78 -8.45 25.44
N SER A 362 30.41 -9.05 24.41
CA SER A 362 31.73 -8.62 23.92
C SER A 362 31.75 -7.20 23.35
N LEU A 363 30.61 -6.75 22.80
CA LEU A 363 30.45 -5.38 22.32
C LEU A 363 30.20 -4.38 23.47
N GLY A 364 30.00 -4.85 24.69
CA GLY A 364 29.82 -4.02 25.88
C GLY A 364 28.37 -3.88 26.34
N LEU A 365 27.43 -4.67 25.78
CA LEU A 365 26.06 -4.72 26.29
C LEU A 365 26.07 -5.26 27.73
N ILE A 366 25.30 -4.64 28.61
CA ILE A 366 25.07 -5.11 29.98
C ILE A 366 23.69 -5.74 30.02
N MET A 367 23.54 -6.89 30.68
CA MET A 367 22.26 -7.56 30.85
C MET A 367 21.92 -7.76 32.33
N ALA A 368 20.63 -7.70 32.66
CA ALA A 368 20.15 -8.18 33.95
C ALA A 368 20.40 -9.69 34.09
N PRO A 369 20.64 -10.20 35.31
CA PRO A 369 20.80 -11.62 35.53
C PRO A 369 19.46 -12.36 35.44
N GLY A 370 19.52 -13.66 35.14
CA GLY A 370 18.38 -14.58 35.22
C GLY A 370 17.67 -14.88 33.90
N LYS A 371 16.69 -15.80 33.97
CA LYS A 371 15.96 -16.29 32.79
C LYS A 371 15.18 -15.19 32.09
N PHE A 372 14.51 -14.35 32.88
CA PHE A 372 13.72 -13.22 32.39
C PHE A 372 14.47 -12.36 31.36
N ALA A 373 15.70 -11.96 31.68
CA ALA A 373 16.48 -11.07 30.81
C ALA A 373 16.90 -11.73 29.50
N ARG A 374 17.19 -13.04 29.55
CA ARG A 374 17.54 -13.82 28.35
C ARG A 374 16.34 -13.98 27.44
N ASP A 375 15.18 -14.31 28.01
CA ASP A 375 13.94 -14.46 27.25
C ASP A 375 13.50 -13.13 26.66
N ALA A 376 13.51 -12.06 27.46
CA ALA A 376 13.15 -10.71 27.04
C ALA A 376 14.05 -10.18 25.93
N LEU A 377 15.37 -10.40 26.01
CA LEU A 377 16.29 -10.01 24.94
C LEU A 377 16.04 -10.81 23.65
N HIS A 378 15.79 -12.12 23.77
CA HIS A 378 15.50 -12.95 22.62
C HIS A 378 14.23 -12.46 21.91
N GLU A 379 13.15 -12.23 22.66
CA GLU A 379 11.87 -11.72 22.16
C GLU A 379 11.99 -10.31 21.60
N TYR A 380 12.74 -9.43 22.25
CA TYR A 380 13.00 -8.07 21.78
C TYR A 380 13.64 -8.07 20.39
N ILE A 381 14.70 -8.88 20.19
CA ILE A 381 15.39 -8.96 18.89
C ILE A 381 14.51 -9.66 17.85
N SER A 382 13.80 -10.73 18.23
CA SER A 382 13.05 -11.56 17.29
C SER A 382 11.76 -10.91 16.79
N THR A 383 11.07 -10.16 17.64
CA THR A 383 9.76 -9.56 17.32
C THR A 383 9.86 -8.13 16.80
N ALA A 384 11.02 -7.48 16.91
CA ALA A 384 11.20 -6.12 16.43
C ALA A 384 10.97 -6.00 14.92
N ARG A 385 10.21 -4.97 14.53
CA ARG A 385 9.94 -4.59 13.13
C ARG A 385 10.39 -3.15 12.88
N PRO A 386 11.69 -2.90 12.69
CA PRO A 386 12.16 -1.57 12.34
C PRO A 386 11.65 -1.17 10.95
N GLY A 387 11.17 0.07 10.79
CA GLY A 387 10.65 0.57 9.51
C GLY A 387 11.71 0.77 8.41
N ILE A 388 13.00 0.62 8.73
CA ILE A 388 14.13 0.81 7.82
C ILE A 388 14.70 -0.56 7.42
N LYS A 389 14.97 -0.75 6.12
CA LYS A 389 15.67 -1.93 5.58
C LYS A 389 17.05 -1.52 5.06
N ALA A 390 18.08 -2.27 5.43
CA ALA A 390 19.48 -2.06 5.05
C ALA A 390 20.03 -3.28 4.29
N ARG A 391 20.96 -3.05 3.36
CA ARG A 391 21.66 -4.13 2.65
C ARG A 391 22.96 -4.46 3.39
N CYS A 392 23.18 -5.74 3.69
CA CYS A 392 24.45 -6.22 4.24
C CYS A 392 25.32 -6.75 3.09
N VAL A 393 26.58 -6.32 3.01
CA VAL A 393 27.55 -6.79 2.02
C VAL A 393 28.66 -7.56 2.71
N ALA A 394 28.96 -8.77 2.22
CA ALA A 394 29.88 -9.70 2.88
C ALA A 394 31.37 -9.37 2.66
N ARG A 395 31.71 -8.40 1.79
CA ARG A 395 33.09 -7.98 1.48
C ARG A 395 33.17 -6.48 1.22
N VAL A 396 34.30 -5.88 1.59
CA VAL A 396 34.69 -4.52 1.18
C VAL A 396 34.86 -4.52 -0.34
N GLY A 397 34.14 -3.63 -1.04
CA GLY A 397 34.13 -3.57 -2.50
C GLY A 397 33.04 -2.67 -3.07
N TRP A 398 33.09 -2.47 -4.38
CA TRP A 398 32.09 -1.72 -5.13
C TRP A 398 30.78 -2.50 -5.24
N HIS A 399 29.66 -1.88 -4.89
CA HIS A 399 28.34 -2.44 -5.13
C HIS A 399 27.42 -1.38 -5.74
N SER A 400 27.03 -1.60 -7.00
CA SER A 400 26.21 -0.70 -7.80
C SER A 400 26.82 0.71 -7.93
N ARG A 401 26.36 1.71 -7.16
CA ARG A 401 26.82 3.11 -7.23
C ARG A 401 27.56 3.57 -5.98
N THR A 402 27.86 2.65 -5.07
CA THR A 402 28.29 3.01 -3.72
C THR A 402 29.47 2.13 -3.29
N PHE A 403 30.48 2.77 -2.70
CA PHE A 403 31.66 2.09 -2.18
C PHE A 403 31.56 1.95 -0.66
N THR A 404 31.52 0.71 -0.19
CA THR A 404 31.39 0.37 1.24
C THR A 404 32.77 0.05 1.84
N PHE A 405 33.18 0.85 2.82
CA PHE A 405 34.29 0.58 3.74
C PHE A 405 33.81 -0.26 4.94
N SER A 406 34.74 -0.71 5.78
CA SER A 406 34.43 -1.47 7.01
C SER A 406 33.63 -0.67 8.06
N ASN A 407 33.52 0.65 7.92
CA ASN A 407 32.85 1.54 8.89
C ASN A 407 32.03 2.68 8.27
N GLN A 408 31.93 2.78 6.93
CA GLN A 408 31.17 3.84 6.26
C GLN A 408 30.86 3.48 4.80
N THR A 409 29.88 4.15 4.23
CA THR A 409 29.42 3.97 2.85
C THR A 409 29.53 5.31 2.13
N VAL A 410 30.27 5.38 1.01
CA VAL A 410 30.49 6.61 0.25
C VAL A 410 29.88 6.48 -1.14
N GLU A 411 29.00 7.42 -1.51
CA GLU A 411 28.55 7.63 -2.88
C GLU A 411 29.43 8.71 -3.52
N PRO A 412 29.89 8.55 -4.77
CA PRO A 412 30.57 9.63 -5.46
C PRO A 412 29.55 10.75 -5.73
N SER A 413 29.81 11.93 -5.17
CA SER A 413 29.17 13.16 -5.62
C SER A 413 29.50 13.35 -7.10
N ASN A 414 28.48 13.32 -7.96
CA ASN A 414 28.64 13.58 -9.39
C ASN A 414 29.35 14.93 -9.58
N GLY A 415 30.57 14.90 -10.12
CA GLY A 415 31.20 16.05 -10.76
C GLY A 415 30.65 16.24 -12.16
#